data_AF-A0A661S077-F1
#
_entry.id   AF-A0A661S077-F1
#
_cell.length_a   1.000
_cell.length_b   1.000
_cell.length_c   1.000
_cell.angle_alpha   90.00
_cell.angle_beta   90.00
_cell.angle_gamma   90.00
#
_symmetry.space_group_name_H-M   'P 1'
#
loop_
_entity.id
_entity.type
_entity.pdbx_description
1 polymer ?
#
loop_
_entity_poly.entity_id
_entity_poly.type
_entity_poly.pdbx_seq_one_letter_code
_entity_poly.pdbx_strand_id
1 'polypeptide(L)' 'SGLAVKTIIGGAPVTVTFADQVGADGYSDDAPSAVELVRKLMAT' A
#
# COMPACT_ATOMS: atom_id res chain seq x y z
N SER A 1 -17.90 5.72 10.79
CA SER A 1 -16.84 6.03 9.81
C SER A 1 -15.59 5.26 10.19
N GLY A 2 -14.78 4.81 9.23
CA GLY A 2 -13.59 3.99 9.48
C GLY A 2 -12.45 4.76 10.17
N LEU A 3 -11.29 4.09 10.36
CA LEU A 3 -10.08 4.72 10.88
C LEU A 3 -9.48 5.70 9.86
N ALA A 4 -8.98 6.84 10.34
CA ALA A 4 -8.24 7.80 9.51
C ALA A 4 -6.76 7.36 9.38
N VAL A 5 -6.51 6.37 8.53
CA VAL A 5 -5.17 5.79 8.30
C VAL A 5 -4.92 5.58 6.82
N LYS A 6 -3.64 5.51 6.45
CA LYS A 6 -3.20 5.03 5.13
C LYS A 6 -3.15 3.51 5.12
N THR A 7 -3.62 2.91 4.03
CA THR A 7 -3.64 1.45 3.83
C THR A 7 -2.74 1.07 2.67
N ILE A 8 -1.90 0.05 2.86
CA ILE A 8 -1.09 -0.52 1.78
C ILE A 8 -1.32 -2.02 1.72
N ILE A 9 -1.24 -2.61 0.53
CA ILE A 9 -1.42 -4.05 0.30
C ILE A 9 -0.23 -4.58 -0.51
N GLY A 10 0.20 -5.81 -0.25
CA GLY A 10 1.37 -6.35 -0.95
C GLY A 10 1.61 -7.84 -0.76
N GLY A 11 2.71 -8.31 -1.33
CA GLY A 11 3.18 -9.70 -1.32
C GLY A 11 2.94 -10.44 -2.64
N ALA A 12 3.66 -11.54 -2.84
CA ALA A 12 3.68 -12.31 -4.08
C ALA A 12 2.32 -12.67 -4.71
N PRO A 13 1.24 -13.01 -3.97
CA PRO A 13 -0.05 -13.31 -4.59
C PRO A 13 -0.90 -12.07 -4.91
N VAL A 14 -0.47 -10.87 -4.52
CA VAL A 14 -1.24 -9.63 -4.68
C VAL A 14 -0.83 -8.92 -5.96
N THR A 15 -1.82 -8.44 -6.70
CA THR A 15 -1.61 -7.62 -7.91
C THR A 15 -1.96 -6.16 -7.64
N VAL A 16 -1.37 -5.25 -8.41
CA VAL A 16 -1.73 -3.82 -8.39
C VAL A 16 -3.22 -3.62 -8.68
N THR A 17 -3.80 -4.40 -9.60
CA THR A 17 -5.23 -4.33 -9.94
C THR A 17 -6.12 -4.63 -8.73
N PHE A 18 -5.74 -5.60 -7.88
CA PHE A 18 -6.47 -5.87 -6.66
C PHE A 18 -6.38 -4.71 -5.66
N ALA A 19 -5.19 -4.13 -5.49
CA ALA A 19 -4.98 -2.99 -4.61
C ALA A 19 -5.85 -1.79 -5.02
N ASP A 20 -5.94 -1.51 -6.32
CA ASP A 20 -6.81 -0.47 -6.88
C ASP A 20 -8.29 -0.79 -6.65
N GLN A 21 -8.70 -2.04 -6.89
CA GLN A 21 -10.09 -2.48 -6.72
C GLN A 21 -10.61 -2.28 -5.30
N VAL A 22 -9.75 -2.50 -4.29
CA VAL A 22 -10.13 -2.34 -2.87
C VAL A 22 -9.86 -0.93 -2.33
N GLY A 23 -9.30 -0.04 -3.14
CA GLY A 23 -9.05 1.36 -2.78
C GLY A 23 -7.89 1.55 -1.80
N ALA A 24 -6.84 0.74 -1.90
CA ALA A 24 -5.63 0.92 -1.09
C ALA A 24 -4.91 2.23 -1.46
N ASP A 25 -4.26 2.86 -0.50
CA ASP A 25 -3.41 4.05 -0.73
C ASP A 25 -2.05 3.68 -1.36
N GLY A 26 -1.70 2.40 -1.43
CA GLY A 26 -0.49 1.94 -2.10
C GLY A 26 -0.34 0.43 -2.20
N TYR A 27 0.59 0.02 -3.07
CA TYR A 27 0.92 -1.37 -3.35
C TYR A 27 2.44 -1.59 -3.39
N SER A 28 2.90 -2.74 -2.88
CA SER A 28 4.29 -3.20 -3.03
C SER A 28 4.35 -4.72 -3.19
N ASP A 29 5.20 -5.21 -4.07
CA ASP A 29 5.43 -6.64 -4.32
C ASP A 29 6.45 -7.26 -3.34
N ASP A 30 7.36 -6.44 -2.81
CA ASP A 30 8.39 -6.86 -1.85
C ASP A 30 8.46 -5.96 -0.60
N ALA A 31 9.23 -6.42 0.40
CA ALA A 31 9.38 -5.74 1.68
C ALA A 31 10.24 -4.45 1.61
N PRO A 32 11.42 -4.41 0.96
CA PRO A 32 12.17 -3.17 0.80
C PRO A 32 11.37 -2.04 0.13
N SER A 33 10.67 -2.35 -0.96
CA SER A 33 9.84 -1.40 -1.70
C SER A 33 8.64 -0.93 -0.87
N ALA A 34 8.11 -1.77 0.02
CA ALA A 34 7.03 -1.40 0.94
C ALA A 34 7.50 -0.34 1.95
N VAL A 35 8.74 -0.47 2.47
CA VAL A 35 9.31 0.54 3.38
C VAL A 35 9.45 1.88 2.66
N GLU A 36 9.97 1.89 1.44
CA GLU A 36 10.11 3.12 0.65
C GLU A 36 8.77 3.75 0.29
N LEU A 37 7.75 2.94 -0.02
CA LEU A 37 6.38 3.40 -0.22
C LEU A 37 5.82 4.09 1.03
N VAL A 38 5.97 3.47 2.21
CA VAL A 38 5.48 4.05 3.47
C VAL A 38 6.18 5.37 3.76
N ARG A 39 7.49 5.47 3.52
CA ARG A 39 8.24 6.73 3.68
C ARG A 39 7.65 7.84 2.82
N LYS A 40 7.30 7.55 1.56
CA LYS A 40 6.67 8.51 0.64
C LYS A 40 5.27 8.91 1.11
N LEU A 41 4.45 7.94 1.53
CA LEU A 41 3.08 8.20 1.99
C LEU A 41 3.02 9.04 3.28
N MET A 42 4.04 8.91 4.14
CA MET A 42 4.14 9.62 5.41
C MET A 42 4.96 10.91 5.32
N ALA A 43 5.54 11.22 4.17
CA ALA A 43 6.28 12.46 3.98
C ALA A 43 5.30 13.64 4.02
N THR A 44 5.52 14.55 4.96
CA THR A 44 4.82 15.84 5.09
C THR A 44 5.27 16.85 4.06
#